data_AF-A0A443SQ40-F1
#
_entry.id   AF-A0A443SQ40-F1
#
_cell.length_a   1.000
_cell.length_b   1.000
_cell.length_c   1.000
_cell.angle_alpha   90.00
_cell.angle_beta   90.00
_cell.angle_gamma   90.00
#
_symmetry.space_group_name_H-M   'P 1'
#
loop_
_entity.id
_entity.type
_entity.pdbx_description
1 polymer ?
#
loop_
_entity_poly.entity_id
_entity_poly.type
_entity_poly.pdbx_seq_one_letter_code
_entity_poly.pdbx_strand_id
1 'polypeptide(L)' 'MLTKDVEIKDEFPKEFLLEKHANYLSTYAKNKDGYEQISLEYLRMSGIYWTLTAMELIDKTALLGTRYLCSHVM' A
#
# COMPACT_ATOMS: atom_id res chain seq x y z
N MET A 1 -18.78 17.94 23.39
CA MET A 1 -17.55 18.42 22.73
C MET A 1 -16.76 17.17 22.32
N LEU A 2 -16.65 16.88 21.02
CA LEU A 2 -16.02 15.66 20.52
C LEU A 2 -14.49 15.80 20.58
N THR A 3 -13.91 15.65 21.77
CA THR A 3 -12.45 15.59 21.97
C THR A 3 -11.97 14.17 21.71
N LYS A 4 -12.03 13.72 20.46
CA LYS A 4 -11.27 12.56 19.99
C LYS A 4 -10.25 13.06 18.99
N ASP A 5 -9.27 13.79 19.51
CA ASP A 5 -8.10 14.21 18.73
C ASP A 5 -6.91 13.32 19.09
N VAL A 6 -5.96 13.19 18.17
CA VAL A 6 -4.77 12.35 18.35
C VAL A 6 -3.56 13.25 18.58
N GLU A 7 -2.92 13.13 19.74
CA GLU A 7 -1.68 13.83 20.04
C GLU A 7 -0.48 13.16 19.35
N ILE A 8 0.18 13.88 18.45
CA ILE A 8 1.39 13.40 17.76
C ILE A 8 2.62 13.73 18.62
N LYS A 9 3.34 12.70 19.06
CA LYS A 9 4.59 12.84 19.82
C LYS A 9 5.75 13.27 18.93
N ASP A 10 6.72 14.00 19.49
CA ASP A 10 7.91 14.46 18.75
C ASP A 10 8.85 13.33 18.28
N GLU A 11 8.68 12.12 18.83
CA GLU A 11 9.45 10.92 18.47
C GLU A 11 9.09 10.37 17.08
N PHE A 12 7.98 10.80 16.49
CA PHE A 12 7.54 10.31 15.17
C PHE A 12 8.36 10.93 14.03
N PRO A 13 8.59 10.17 12.93
CA PRO A 13 9.33 10.68 11.78
C PRO A 13 8.61 11.88 11.17
N LYS A 14 9.33 13.00 11.04
CA LYS A 14 8.86 14.24 10.38
C LYS A 14 9.19 14.28 8.88
N GLU A 15 9.98 13.31 8.42
CA GLU A 15 10.44 13.19 7.04
C GLU A 15 9.63 12.17 6.26
N PHE A 16 9.48 12.40 4.95
CA PHE A 16 8.77 11.49 4.06
C PHE A 16 9.66 10.30 3.66
N LEU A 17 9.37 9.13 4.24
CA LEU A 17 10.15 7.89 4.04
C LEU A 17 9.70 7.13 2.79
N LEU A 18 9.89 7.75 1.62
CA LEU A 18 9.42 7.26 0.32
C LEU A 18 9.83 5.82 0.03
N GLU A 19 11.08 5.45 0.32
CA GLU A 19 11.58 4.09 0.07
C GLU A 19 10.91 3.03 0.95
N LYS A 20 10.62 3.35 2.22
CA LYS A 20 9.93 2.42 3.11
C LYS A 20 8.51 2.13 2.60
N HIS A 21 7.80 3.16 2.14
CA HIS A 21 6.46 3.00 1.58
C HIS A 21 6.48 2.15 0.30
N ALA A 22 7.40 2.42 -0.63
CA ALA A 22 7.52 1.64 -1.85
C ALA A 22 7.85 0.16 -1.58
N ASN A 23 8.78 -0.09 -0.65
CA ASN A 23 9.17 -1.45 -0.25
C ASN A 23 8.03 -2.19 0.43
N TYR A 24 7.27 -1.51 1.30
CA TYR A 24 6.08 -2.06 1.93
C TYR A 24 5.03 -2.48 0.90
N LEU A 25 4.68 -1.58 -0.04
CA LEU A 25 3.69 -1.85 -1.09
C LEU A 25 4.12 -2.99 -2.02
N SER A 26 5.40 -3.05 -2.40
CA SER A 26 5.96 -4.16 -3.20
C SER A 26 5.86 -5.49 -2.44
N THR A 27 6.12 -5.49 -1.14
CA THR A 27 6.03 -6.70 -0.31
C THR A 27 4.58 -7.14 -0.11
N TYR A 28 3.69 -6.18 0.12
CA TYR A 28 2.25 -6.39 0.23
C TYR A 28 1.65 -7.04 -1.02
N ALA A 29 2.03 -6.55 -2.21
CA ALA A 29 1.58 -7.13 -3.47
C ALA A 29 2.08 -8.58 -3.70
N LYS A 30 3.23 -8.94 -3.10
CA LYS A 30 3.84 -10.27 -3.24
C LYS A 30 3.35 -11.28 -2.20
N ASN A 31 2.84 -10.83 -1.06
CA ASN A 31 2.41 -11.70 0.03
C ASN A 31 0.95 -12.16 -0.16
N LYS A 32 0.78 -13.32 -0.80
CA LYS A 32 -0.53 -13.87 -1.21
C LYS A 32 -1.26 -14.66 -0.13
N ASP A 33 -0.53 -15.19 0.85
CA ASP A 33 -1.06 -16.19 1.79
C ASP A 33 -1.37 -15.58 3.16
N GLY A 34 -1.34 -14.26 3.27
CA GLY A 34 -1.67 -13.53 4.49
C GLY A 34 -3.16 -13.58 4.81
N TYR A 35 -3.50 -13.79 6.08
CA TYR A 35 -4.87 -13.72 6.62
C TYR A 35 -5.63 -12.44 6.21
N GLU A 36 -4.92 -11.33 6.01
CA GLU A 36 -5.46 -10.05 5.53
C GLU A 36 -5.97 -10.13 4.08
N GLN A 37 -5.33 -10.90 3.20
CA GLN A 37 -5.81 -11.04 1.81
C GLN A 37 -7.10 -11.85 1.70
N ILE A 38 -7.30 -12.85 2.56
CA ILE A 38 -8.51 -13.69 2.59
C ILE A 38 -9.70 -12.88 3.12
N SER A 39 -9.48 -12.10 4.18
CA SER A 39 -10.54 -11.27 4.78
C SER A 39 -10.92 -10.06 3.93
N LEU A 40 -10.00 -9.53 3.12
CA LEU A 40 -10.21 -8.36 2.27
C LEU A 40 -10.42 -8.72 0.79
N GLU A 41 -10.72 -9.98 0.47
CA GLU A 41 -10.88 -10.44 -0.91
C GLU A 41 -11.95 -9.65 -1.68
N TYR A 42 -13.05 -9.27 -1.03
CA TYR A 42 -14.10 -8.44 -1.64
C TYR A 42 -13.67 -6.99 -1.95
N LEU A 43 -12.56 -6.52 -1.35
CA LEU A 43 -11.93 -5.22 -1.62
C LEU A 43 -10.69 -5.33 -2.49
N ARG A 44 -10.36 -6.53 -3.00
CA ARG A 44 -9.10 -6.79 -3.72
C ARG A 44 -8.85 -5.82 -4.88
N MET A 45 -9.88 -5.58 -5.70
CA MET A 45 -9.76 -4.63 -6.82
C MET A 45 -9.48 -3.20 -6.36
N SER A 46 -10.14 -2.76 -5.28
CA SER A 46 -9.89 -1.45 -4.67
C SER A 46 -8.49 -1.36 -4.06
N GLY A 47 -8.01 -2.44 -3.43
CA GLY A 47 -6.65 -2.53 -2.89
C GLY A 47 -5.60 -2.44 -3.99
N ILE A 48 -5.81 -3.12 -5.12
CA ILE A 48 -4.94 -3.02 -6.30
C ILE A 48 -4.91 -1.58 -6.82
N TYR A 49 -6.08 -0.93 -6.94
CA TYR A 49 -6.16 0.45 -7.40
C TYR A 49 -5.37 1.42 -6.49
N TRP A 50 -5.55 1.34 -5.17
CA TRP A 50 -4.85 2.20 -4.23
C TRP A 50 -3.34 1.97 -4.23
N THR A 51 -2.89 0.71 -4.27
CA THR A 51 -1.45 0.38 -4.29
C THR A 51 -0.79 0.82 -5.59
N LEU A 52 -1.45 0.65 -6.73
CA LEU A 52 -0.94 1.10 -8.03
C LEU A 52 -0.86 2.62 -8.11
N THR A 53 -1.93 3.32 -7.71
CA THR A 53 -1.98 4.79 -7.73
C THR A 53 -0.93 5.38 -6.80
N ALA A 54 -0.76 4.82 -5.60
CA ALA A 54 0.29 5.27 -4.67
C ALA A 54 1.70 5.07 -5.26
N MET A 55 1.95 3.96 -5.94
CA MET A 55 3.24 3.73 -6.61
C MET A 55 3.49 4.66 -7.80
N GLU A 56 2.44 5.05 -8.52
CA GLU A 56 2.53 6.02 -9.60
C GLU A 56 2.83 7.43 -9.08
N LEU A 57 2.18 7.84 -7.99
CA LEU A 57 2.47 9.11 -7.32
C LEU A 57 3.91 9.16 -6.77
N ILE A 58 4.49 8.01 -6.44
CA ILE A 58 5.87 7.87 -5.94
C ILE A 58 6.89 7.73 -7.10
N ASP A 59 6.45 7.77 -8.36
CA ASP A 59 7.26 7.51 -9.57
C ASP A 59 8.00 6.16 -9.53
N LYS A 60 7.42 5.17 -8.85
CA LYS A 60 7.98 3.83 -8.65
C LYS A 60 7.16 2.73 -9.34
N THR A 61 6.29 3.09 -10.28
CA THR A 61 5.48 2.16 -11.10
C THR A 61 6.30 1.08 -11.80
N ALA A 62 7.55 1.36 -12.19
CA ALA A 62 8.43 0.37 -12.80
C ALA A 62 8.77 -0.82 -11.87
N LEU A 63 8.75 -0.64 -10.55
CA LEU A 63 9.06 -1.69 -9.56
C LEU A 63 7.94 -2.72 -9.39
N LEU A 64 6.69 -2.36 -9.74
CA LEU A 64 5.53 -3.25 -9.60
C LEU A 64 5.38 -4.23 -10.76
N GLY A 65 6.03 -3.98 -11.90
CA GLY A 65 5.90 -4.81 -13.10
C GLY A 65 4.45 -4.88 -13.60
N THR A 66 4.10 -4.06 -14.59
CA THR A 66 2.75 -4.03 -15.20
C THR A 66 2.23 -5.42 -15.64
N ARG A 67 3.13 -6.36 -15.96
CA ARG A 67 2.80 -7.78 -16.23
C ARG A 67 2.29 -8.57 -15.02
N TYR A 68 2.79 -8.30 -13.81
CA TYR A 68 2.33 -8.97 -12.59
C TYR A 68 0.90 -8.57 -12.26
N LEU A 69 0.54 -7.29 -12.39
CA LEU A 69 -0.82 -6.81 -12.14
C LEU A 69 -1.84 -7.42 -13.12
N CYS A 70 -1.47 -7.54 -14.40
CA CYS A 70 -2.34 -8.11 -15.42
C CYS A 70 -2.67 -9.59 -15.18
N SER A 71 -1.76 -10.35 -14.54
CA SER A 71 -2.00 -11.76 -14.17
C SER A 71 -2.73 -11.96 -12.84
N HIS A 72 -2.98 -10.90 -12.08
CA HIS A 72 -3.68 -10.97 -10.77
C HIS A 72 -5.09 -10.38 -10.82
N VAL A 73 -5.41 -9.66 -11.89
CA VAL A 73 -6.75 -9.11 -12.19
C VAL A 73 -7.56 -10.07 -13.07
N MET A 74 -6.91 -10.99 -13.80
CA MET A 74 -7.53 -11.99 -14.67
C MET A 74 -7.46 -13.40 -14.08
#